data_AF-A0A3A8KHW7-F1
#
_entry.id   AF-A0A3A8KHW7-F1
#
_cell.length_a   1.000
_cell.length_b   1.000
_cell.length_c   1.000
_cell.angle_alpha   90.00
_cell.angle_beta   90.00
_cell.angle_gamma   90.00
#
_symmetry.space_group_name_H-M   'P 1'
#
loop_
_entity.id
_entity.type
_entity.pdbx_description
1 polymer ?
#
loop_
_entity_poly.entity_id
_entity_poly.type
_entity_poly.pdbx_seq_one_letter_code
_entity_poly.pdbx_strand_id
1 'polypeptide(L)'
;MSSSRSRRPRASSRRSGSSLFQSQAPSARHLRVQSTLSEEISLLFRGELSDPLLEGVALTSFELSPEGRTARIGYTLPEDTADPAQVKEALLRAQGYLRSQLAQHLNLKRTPNLRFVHVGTAPCTEPDDPDRASDDEGEGGDA
;
A
#
# COMPACT_ATOMS: atom_id res chain seq x y z
N MET A 1 -33.48 64.31 -15.53
CA MET A 1 -32.76 63.50 -16.54
C MET A 1 -31.27 63.61 -16.27
N SER A 2 -30.59 62.46 -16.11
CA SER A 2 -29.12 62.26 -16.03
C SER A 2 -28.36 62.88 -14.84
N SER A 3 -27.29 62.34 -14.26
CA SER A 3 -26.61 61.03 -14.21
C SER A 3 -25.44 61.19 -13.23
N SER A 4 -24.95 60.10 -12.64
CA SER A 4 -23.62 59.96 -11.99
C SER A 4 -23.53 60.51 -10.55
N ARG A 5 -22.91 59.84 -9.57
CA ARG A 5 -21.70 59.03 -9.62
C ARG A 5 -21.69 57.89 -8.60
N SER A 6 -21.15 56.77 -9.06
CA SER A 6 -20.73 55.59 -8.33
C SER A 6 -19.85 55.89 -7.11
N ARG A 7 -20.17 55.25 -5.97
CA ARG A 7 -19.19 54.91 -4.93
C ARG A 7 -19.37 53.43 -4.53
N ARG A 8 -18.90 52.54 -5.40
CA ARG A 8 -18.25 51.29 -4.97
C ARG A 8 -16.76 51.65 -4.81
N PRO A 9 -16.00 51.21 -3.80
CA PRO A 9 -15.87 49.81 -3.33
C PRO A 9 -15.90 49.73 -1.78
N ARG A 10 -15.91 48.58 -1.10
CA ARG A 10 -14.74 47.76 -0.75
C ARG A 10 -15.21 46.33 -0.43
N ALA A 11 -15.07 45.40 -1.37
CA ALA A 11 -15.09 43.99 -1.03
C ALA A 11 -13.67 43.61 -0.61
N SER A 12 -13.47 43.45 0.69
CA SER A 12 -12.27 42.84 1.25
C SER A 12 -12.12 41.44 0.67
N SER A 13 -11.05 41.25 -0.12
CA SER A 13 -10.39 39.97 -0.24
C SER A 13 -10.18 39.40 1.16
N ARG A 14 -10.62 38.16 1.40
CA ARG A 14 -9.87 37.21 2.21
C ARG A 14 -10.39 35.81 1.96
N ARG A 15 -9.66 35.14 1.06
CA ARG A 15 -9.24 33.75 1.24
C ARG A 15 -10.40 32.76 1.42
N SER A 16 -11.01 32.37 0.30
CA SER A 16 -11.60 31.04 0.21
C SER A 16 -10.46 30.02 0.12
N GLY A 17 -9.82 29.77 1.26
CA GLY A 17 -8.98 28.61 1.46
C GLY A 17 -9.87 27.43 1.79
N SER A 18 -10.63 26.95 0.81
CA SER A 18 -11.56 25.84 0.97
C SER A 18 -11.34 24.82 -0.15
N SER A 19 -10.15 24.23 -0.19
CA SER A 19 -9.90 23.01 -0.97
C SER A 19 -8.76 22.20 -0.35
N LEU A 20 -8.85 21.85 0.94
CA LEU A 20 -7.78 21.08 1.57
C LEU A 20 -8.06 19.59 1.78
N PHE A 21 -9.25 19.11 1.45
CA PHE A 21 -9.54 17.68 1.52
C PHE A 21 -10.40 17.27 0.33
N GLN A 22 -9.84 17.40 -0.87
CA GLN A 22 -10.27 16.54 -1.95
C GLN A 22 -9.76 15.14 -1.59
N SER A 23 -10.54 14.41 -0.79
CA SER A 23 -10.38 12.98 -0.58
C SER A 23 -10.67 12.31 -1.92
N GLN A 24 -9.68 12.29 -2.81
CA GLN A 24 -9.76 11.50 -4.02
C GLN A 24 -9.82 10.04 -3.59
N ALA A 25 -10.93 9.38 -3.93
CA ALA A 25 -10.99 7.92 -3.88
C ALA A 25 -9.80 7.35 -4.68
N PRO A 26 -9.18 6.25 -4.23
CA PRO A 26 -8.06 5.66 -4.93
C PRO A 26 -8.49 5.34 -6.37
N SER A 27 -7.78 5.91 -7.34
CA SER A 27 -8.09 5.67 -8.76
C SER A 27 -7.98 4.17 -9.07
N ALA A 28 -8.79 3.65 -10.01
CA ALA A 28 -8.70 2.25 -10.43
C ALA A 28 -7.29 1.85 -10.88
N ARG A 29 -6.52 2.80 -11.43
CA ARG A 29 -5.09 2.62 -11.76
C ARG A 29 -4.24 2.41 -10.50
N HIS A 30 -4.51 3.16 -9.45
CA HIS A 30 -3.78 3.05 -8.19
C HIS A 30 -3.96 1.68 -7.55
N LEU A 31 -5.20 1.18 -7.48
CA LEU A 31 -5.49 -0.14 -6.93
C LEU A 31 -4.80 -1.25 -7.72
N ARG A 32 -4.81 -1.19 -9.07
CA ARG A 32 -4.08 -2.15 -9.91
C ARG A 32 -2.58 -2.14 -9.61
N VAL A 33 -1.98 -0.95 -9.53
CA VAL A 33 -0.54 -0.81 -9.22
C VAL A 33 -0.24 -1.32 -7.81
N GLN A 34 -1.13 -1.08 -6.86
CA GLN A 34 -0.99 -1.56 -5.49
C GLN A 34 -1.04 -3.09 -5.43
N SER A 35 -2.00 -3.73 -6.10
CA SER A 35 -2.10 -5.20 -6.16
C SER A 35 -0.86 -5.82 -6.78
N THR A 36 -0.40 -5.30 -7.93
CA THR A 36 0.83 -5.79 -8.57
C THR A 36 2.04 -5.62 -7.64
N LEU A 37 2.17 -4.46 -6.97
CA LEU A 37 3.24 -4.24 -6.00
C LEU A 37 3.18 -5.22 -4.83
N SER A 38 2.00 -5.46 -4.28
CA SER A 38 1.85 -6.37 -3.14
C SER A 38 2.19 -7.81 -3.51
N GLU A 39 1.81 -8.26 -4.70
CA GLU A 39 2.12 -9.60 -5.21
C GLU A 39 3.64 -9.78 -5.38
N GLU A 40 4.28 -8.84 -6.07
CA GLU A 40 5.73 -8.89 -6.30
C GLU A 40 6.52 -8.84 -4.99
N ILE A 41 6.15 -7.96 -4.07
CA ILE A 41 6.83 -7.88 -2.76
C ILE A 41 6.60 -9.17 -1.96
N SER A 42 5.39 -9.74 -1.99
CA SER A 42 5.10 -11.01 -1.31
C SER A 42 5.98 -12.15 -1.84
N LEU A 43 6.17 -12.21 -3.17
CA LEU A 43 7.06 -13.18 -3.82
C LEU A 43 8.53 -12.97 -3.40
N LEU A 44 9.01 -11.73 -3.40
CA LEU A 44 10.38 -11.41 -2.97
C LEU A 44 10.61 -11.74 -1.50
N PHE A 45 9.62 -11.51 -0.63
CA PHE A 45 9.68 -11.87 0.78
C PHE A 45 9.77 -13.39 0.97
N ARG A 46 9.03 -14.18 0.19
CA ARG A 46 9.02 -15.64 0.28
C ARG A 46 10.24 -16.31 -0.36
N GLY A 47 10.80 -15.72 -1.41
CA GLY A 47 11.82 -16.37 -2.25
C GLY A 47 13.25 -15.86 -2.12
N GLU A 48 13.47 -14.57 -1.82
CA GLU A 48 14.79 -13.95 -2.01
C GLU A 48 15.40 -13.32 -0.74
N LEU A 49 14.66 -13.26 0.36
CA LEU A 49 15.22 -12.82 1.64
C LEU A 49 16.14 -13.91 2.22
N SER A 50 17.39 -13.91 1.77
CA SER A 50 18.45 -14.84 2.20
C SER A 50 18.98 -14.56 3.62
N ASP A 51 18.29 -13.75 4.42
CA ASP A 51 18.68 -13.44 5.78
C ASP A 51 18.00 -14.41 6.76
N PRO A 52 18.74 -15.15 7.59
CA PRO A 52 18.16 -16.10 8.56
C PRO A 52 17.29 -15.40 9.61
N LEU A 53 17.46 -14.09 9.80
CA LEU A 53 16.62 -13.26 10.69
C LEU A 53 15.26 -12.89 10.06
N LEU A 54 15.13 -13.05 8.75
CA LEU A 54 13.91 -12.76 7.98
C LEU A 54 13.17 -14.03 7.57
N GLU A 55 13.71 -15.20 7.94
CA GLU A 55 13.13 -16.51 7.67
C GLU A 55 11.80 -16.63 8.42
N GLY A 56 10.69 -16.64 7.66
CA GLY A 56 9.33 -16.71 8.21
C GLY A 56 8.60 -15.36 8.36
N VAL A 57 9.20 -14.25 7.95
CA VAL A 57 8.49 -12.96 7.93
C VAL A 57 7.43 -12.96 6.82
N ALA A 58 6.17 -12.74 7.21
CA ALA A 58 5.05 -12.66 6.27
C ALA A 58 4.62 -11.21 6.05
N LEU A 59 4.29 -10.88 4.79
CA LEU A 59 3.62 -9.63 4.47
C LEU A 59 2.12 -9.78 4.76
N THR A 60 1.59 -8.94 5.64
CA THR A 60 0.16 -8.95 6.03
C THR A 60 -0.63 -7.89 5.29
N SER A 61 -0.04 -6.71 5.09
CA SER A 61 -0.73 -5.61 4.43
C SER A 61 0.22 -4.73 3.64
N PHE A 62 -0.29 -4.21 2.53
CA PHE A 62 0.43 -3.27 1.68
C PHE A 62 -0.48 -2.09 1.33
N GLU A 63 -0.10 -0.89 1.75
CA GLU A 63 -0.81 0.34 1.41
C GLU A 63 0.09 1.27 0.61
N LEU A 64 -0.32 1.61 -0.61
CA LEU A 64 0.34 2.62 -1.40
C LEU A 64 -0.31 3.98 -1.13
N SER A 65 0.49 5.02 -0.92
CA SER A 65 -0.02 6.39 -0.83
C SER A 65 -0.63 6.81 -2.18
N PRO A 66 -1.74 7.57 -2.23
CA PRO A 66 -2.37 8.00 -3.48
C PRO A 66 -1.42 8.76 -4.42
N GLU A 67 -0.41 9.42 -3.86
CA GLU A 67 0.66 10.12 -4.60
C GLU A 67 1.72 9.17 -5.20
N GLY A 68 1.68 7.88 -4.89
CA GLY A 68 2.64 6.86 -5.32
C GLY A 68 4.06 7.04 -4.77
N ARG A 69 4.26 7.90 -3.77
CA ARG A 69 5.59 8.27 -3.24
C ARG A 69 6.02 7.46 -2.02
N THR A 70 5.06 6.93 -1.27
CA THR A 70 5.30 6.20 -0.02
C THR A 70 4.44 4.95 -0.03
N ALA A 71 5.03 3.80 0.30
CA ALA A 71 4.33 2.55 0.49
C ALA A 71 4.51 2.10 1.94
N ARG A 72 3.42 1.76 2.63
CA ARG A 72 3.45 1.17 3.97
C ARG A 72 3.29 -0.33 3.82
N ILE A 73 4.19 -1.06 4.46
CA ILE A 73 4.24 -2.51 4.42
C ILE A 73 4.09 -2.99 5.86
N GLY A 74 2.95 -3.62 6.14
CA GLY A 74 2.70 -4.33 7.38
C GLY A 74 3.28 -5.73 7.28
N TYR A 75 4.20 -6.06 8.17
CA TYR A 75 4.75 -7.40 8.28
C TYR A 75 4.50 -7.95 9.68
N THR A 76 4.41 -9.28 9.75
CA THR A 76 4.31 -10.03 10.98
C THR A 76 5.53 -10.91 11.16
N LEU A 77 5.90 -11.11 12.42
CA LEU A 77 7.00 -11.98 12.82
C LEU A 77 6.42 -13.28 13.39
N PRO A 78 7.07 -14.43 13.15
CA PRO A 78 6.79 -15.64 13.91
C PRO A 78 7.08 -15.42 15.40
N GLU A 79 6.32 -16.07 16.29
CA GLU A 79 6.55 -16.00 17.75
C GLU A 79 7.95 -16.49 18.17
N ASP A 80 8.57 -17.34 17.34
CA ASP A 80 9.91 -17.90 17.55
C ASP A 80 11.05 -16.99 17.03
N THR A 81 10.72 -15.89 16.35
CA THR A 81 11.75 -15.03 15.71
C THR A 81 12.28 -13.95 16.65
N ALA A 82 13.58 -13.69 16.51
CA ALA A 82 14.35 -12.72 17.27
C ALA A 82 13.77 -11.30 17.26
N ASP A 83 14.22 -10.49 18.22
CA ASP A 83 13.82 -9.11 18.50
C ASP A 83 13.33 -8.31 17.26
N PRO A 84 12.15 -7.67 17.33
CA PRO A 84 11.61 -6.91 16.20
C PRO A 84 12.54 -5.77 15.75
N ALA A 85 13.41 -5.29 16.64
CA ALA A 85 14.45 -4.32 16.30
C ALA A 85 15.52 -4.89 15.35
N GLN A 86 15.97 -6.13 15.58
CA GLN A 86 16.97 -6.79 14.73
C GLN A 86 16.39 -7.12 13.35
N VAL A 87 15.16 -7.63 13.32
CA VAL A 87 14.44 -7.89 12.07
C VAL A 87 14.24 -6.61 11.27
N LYS A 88 13.86 -5.53 11.93
CA LYS A 88 13.74 -4.22 11.28
C LYS A 88 15.06 -3.76 10.66
N GLU A 89 16.18 -3.89 11.36
CA GLU A 89 17.50 -3.52 10.81
C GLU A 89 17.88 -4.39 9.61
N ALA A 90 17.59 -5.69 9.65
CA ALA A 90 17.78 -6.58 8.50
C ALA A 90 16.89 -6.19 7.31
N LEU A 91 15.60 -5.91 7.55
CA LEU A 91 14.67 -5.40 6.53
C LEU A 91 15.13 -4.06 5.94
N LEU A 92 15.72 -3.18 6.73
CA LEU A 92 16.27 -1.91 6.24
C LEU A 92 17.47 -2.13 5.31
N ARG A 93 18.30 -3.15 5.56
CA ARG A 93 19.37 -3.55 4.63
C ARG A 93 18.80 -4.14 3.35
N ALA A 94 17.84 -5.06 3.47
CA ALA A 94 17.13 -5.67 2.34
C ALA A 94 16.27 -4.66 1.55
N GLN A 95 15.86 -3.55 2.17
CA GLN A 95 15.07 -2.48 1.53
C GLN A 95 15.76 -1.95 0.28
N GLY A 96 17.09 -1.80 0.31
CA GLY A 96 17.85 -1.31 -0.85
C GLY A 96 17.76 -2.26 -2.05
N TYR A 97 17.76 -3.57 -1.77
CA TYR A 97 17.58 -4.62 -2.75
C TYR A 97 16.14 -4.61 -3.31
N LEU A 98 15.14 -4.63 -2.42
CA LEU A 98 13.72 -4.54 -2.80
C LEU A 98 13.43 -3.30 -3.66
N ARG A 99 14.00 -2.15 -3.29
CA ARG A 99 13.84 -0.89 -4.04
C ARG A 99 14.39 -1.01 -5.46
N SER A 100 15.51 -1.71 -5.63
CA SER A 100 16.14 -1.94 -6.94
C SER A 100 15.32 -2.90 -7.79
N GLN A 101 14.84 -4.00 -7.21
CA GLN A 101 13.97 -4.97 -7.90
C GLN A 101 12.67 -4.32 -8.36
N LEU A 102 12.01 -3.57 -7.47
CA LEU A 102 10.79 -2.82 -7.81
C LEU A 102 11.00 -1.78 -8.92
N ALA A 103 12.17 -1.12 -8.93
CA ALA A 103 12.49 -0.17 -9.99
C ALA A 103 12.62 -0.85 -11.36
N GLN A 104 13.21 -2.06 -11.40
CA GLN A 104 13.38 -2.84 -12.61
C GLN A 104 12.05 -3.43 -13.11
N HIS A 105 11.28 -4.05 -12.22
CA HIS A 105 10.03 -4.74 -12.57
C HIS A 105 8.93 -3.78 -13.06
N LEU A 106 8.79 -2.60 -12.43
CA LEU A 106 7.70 -1.68 -12.74
C LEU A 106 8.12 -0.48 -13.60
N ASN A 107 9.40 -0.42 -14.01
CA ASN A 107 9.98 0.68 -14.78
C ASN A 107 9.59 2.07 -14.23
N LEU A 108 9.50 2.18 -12.90
CA LEU A 108 9.01 3.37 -12.22
C LEU A 108 10.09 4.45 -12.25
N LYS A 109 9.75 5.64 -12.78
CA LYS A 109 10.62 6.82 -12.70
C LYS A 109 10.99 7.22 -11.27
N ARG A 110 10.16 6.84 -10.29
CA ARG A 110 10.37 7.15 -8.88
C ARG A 110 9.90 5.96 -8.04
N THR A 111 10.84 5.25 -7.44
CA THR A 111 10.50 4.16 -6.51
C THR A 111 9.91 4.75 -5.23
N PRO A 112 8.76 4.25 -4.76
CA PRO A 112 8.18 4.70 -3.50
C PRO A 112 9.12 4.40 -2.32
N ASN A 113 9.04 5.24 -1.29
CA ASN A 113 9.73 4.98 -0.02
C ASN A 113 8.97 3.87 0.72
N LEU A 114 9.62 2.72 0.93
CA LEU A 114 9.03 1.59 1.64
C LEU A 114 9.14 1.81 3.15
N ARG A 115 8.00 1.87 3.84
CA ARG A 115 7.95 1.99 5.29
C ARG A 115 7.46 0.67 5.87
N PHE A 116 8.36 -0.01 6.57
CA PHE A 116 8.04 -1.24 7.27
C PHE A 116 7.42 -0.90 8.63
N VAL A 117 6.24 -1.46 8.90
CA VAL A 117 5.52 -1.34 10.16
C VAL A 117 5.30 -2.75 10.70
N HIS A 118 5.79 -2.99 11.91
CA HIS A 118 5.50 -4.23 12.63
C HIS A 118 4.05 -4.17 13.12
N VAL A 119 3.19 -5.02 12.57
CA VAL A 119 1.75 -5.06 12.91
C VAL A 119 1.52 -5.91 14.16
N GLY A 120 2.27 -7.00 14.29
CA GLY A 120 2.20 -7.90 15.43
C GLY A 120 2.87 -9.23 15.13
N THR A 121 2.74 -10.17 16.06
CA THR A 121 3.00 -11.58 15.77
C THR A 121 1.75 -12.19 15.16
N ALA A 122 1.91 -12.98 14.11
CA ALA A 122 0.84 -13.82 13.61
C ALA A 122 1.24 -15.27 13.89
N PRO A 123 0.32 -16.11 14.40
CA PRO A 123 0.52 -17.55 14.28
C PRO A 123 0.73 -17.85 12.80
N CYS A 124 1.54 -18.86 12.48
CA CYS A 124 1.72 -19.37 11.13
C CYS A 124 0.33 -19.65 10.53
N THR A 125 -0.25 -18.65 9.87
CA THR A 125 -1.61 -18.74 9.35
C THR A 125 -1.47 -19.66 8.16
N GLU A 126 -2.13 -20.82 8.26
CA GLU A 126 -2.32 -21.72 7.15
C GLU A 126 -2.81 -20.89 5.96
N PRO A 127 -2.21 -21.04 4.78
CA PRO A 127 -2.56 -20.24 3.62
C PRO A 127 -4.08 -20.31 3.43
N ASP A 128 -4.72 -19.14 3.40
CA ASP A 128 -6.09 -18.99 2.95
C ASP A 128 -6.09 -19.50 1.50
N ASP A 129 -6.48 -20.77 1.29
CA ASP A 129 -6.81 -21.31 -0.02
C ASP A 129 -8.10 -20.60 -0.49
N PRO A 130 -8.05 -19.68 -1.47
CA PRO A 130 -9.25 -19.03 -1.96
C PRO A 130 -10.01 -19.92 -2.97
N ASP A 131 -9.62 -21.18 -3.16
CA ASP A 131 -10.22 -22.10 -4.14
C ASP A 131 -11.47 -22.84 -3.61
N ARG A 132 -12.20 -22.27 -2.64
CA ARG A 132 -13.59 -22.68 -2.39
C ARG A 132 -14.57 -21.83 -3.20
N ALA A 133 -14.21 -21.54 -4.44
CA ALA A 133 -15.12 -21.01 -5.43
C ALA A 133 -15.87 -22.16 -6.10
N SER A 134 -17.18 -22.18 -5.84
CA SER A 134 -18.21 -22.69 -6.76
C SER A 134 -18.39 -24.21 -6.88
N ASP A 135 -18.99 -24.82 -5.85
CA ASP A 135 -20.09 -25.75 -6.09
C ASP A 135 -21.41 -25.02 -5.82
N ASP A 136 -21.75 -24.09 -6.72
CA ASP A 136 -23.13 -23.63 -6.89
C ASP A 136 -23.86 -24.77 -7.62
N GLU A 137 -24.32 -25.75 -6.85
CA GLU A 137 -25.29 -26.72 -7.36
C GLU A 137 -26.61 -25.99 -7.56
N GLY A 138 -26.70 -25.30 -8.70
CA GLY A 138 -27.96 -24.88 -9.27
C GLY A 138 -28.80 -26.13 -9.52
N GLU A 139 -29.64 -26.47 -8.55
CA GLU A 139 -30.61 -27.54 -8.64
C GLU A 139 -31.53 -27.24 -9.83
N GLY A 140 -31.21 -27.90 -10.94
CA GLY A 140 -32.01 -27.90 -12.14
C GLY A 140 -33.37 -28.49 -11.79
N GLY A 141 -34.40 -27.64 -11.85
CA GLY A 141 -35.76 -28.13 -11.96
C GLY A 141 -35.89 -28.91 -13.26
N ASP A 142 -36.34 -30.16 -13.15
CA ASP A 142 -36.94 -30.87 -14.28
C ASP A 142 -38.11 -31.73 -13.76
N ALA A 143 -39.26 -31.46 -14.37
CA ALA A 143 -40.49 -32.27 -14.51
C ALA A 143 -41.29 -32.71 -13.27
#